data_AF-A0AAD9NMP9-F1
#
_entry.id   AF-A0AAD9NMP9-F1
#
_cell.length_a   1.000
_cell.length_b   1.000
_cell.length_c   1.000
_cell.angle_alpha   90.00
_cell.angle_beta   90.00
_cell.angle_gamma   90.00
#
_symmetry.space_group_name_H-M   'P 1'
#
loop_
_entity.id
_entity.type
_entity.pdbx_description
1 polymer ?
#
loop_
_entity_poly.entity_id
_entity_poly.type
_entity_poly.pdbx_seq_one_letter_code
_entity_poly.pdbx_strand_id
1 'polypeptide(L)' 'MTMSPDRLPKQIIYCQLSSGHRKRGRPRLRFKDTIKRNLKLRDIKTDSRTSLLKQREKCRAIVN' A
#
# COMPACT_ATOMS: atom_id res chain seq x y z
N MET A 1 19.33 -12.67 -7.57
CA MET A 1 18.92 -11.40 -6.91
C MET A 1 17.72 -11.68 -6.02
N THR A 2 17.92 -11.88 -4.72
CA THR A 2 16.86 -12.21 -3.75
C THR A 2 16.22 -10.92 -3.22
N MET A 3 14.89 -10.90 -3.08
CA MET A 3 14.20 -9.80 -2.41
C MET A 3 14.42 -9.91 -0.90
N SER A 4 14.71 -8.80 -0.21
CA SER A 4 14.86 -8.77 1.26
C SER A 4 13.61 -9.37 1.94
N PRO A 5 13.78 -10.18 3.01
CA PRO A 5 12.67 -10.88 3.67
C PRO A 5 11.60 -9.93 4.22
N ASP A 6 11.97 -8.68 4.52
CA ASP A 6 11.06 -7.65 5.04
C ASP A 6 10.10 -7.07 4.00
N ARG A 7 10.24 -7.50 2.73
CA ARG A 7 9.50 -6.94 1.60
C ARG A 7 8.47 -7.93 1.10
N LEU A 8 7.22 -7.46 1.05
CA LEU A 8 6.15 -8.21 0.40
C LEU A 8 6.51 -8.52 -1.06
N PRO A 9 6.23 -9.74 -1.55
CA PRO A 9 6.41 -10.11 -2.93
C PRO A 9 5.72 -9.12 -3.88
N LYS A 10 6.38 -8.79 -5.00
CA LYS A 10 5.80 -7.93 -6.04
C LYS A 10 4.44 -8.48 -6.51
N GLN A 11 4.32 -9.79 -6.64
CA GLN A 11 3.07 -10.43 -7.04
C GLN A 11 1.89 -10.04 -6.13
N ILE A 12 2.10 -9.97 -4.81
CA ILE A 12 1.08 -9.56 -3.85
C ILE A 12 0.80 -8.05 -3.96
N ILE A 13 1.83 -7.23 -4.12
CA ILE A 13 1.66 -5.76 -4.22
C ILE A 13 0.86 -5.37 -5.48
N TYR A 14 1.08 -6.09 -6.58
CA TYR A 14 0.49 -5.80 -7.88
C TYR A 14 -0.69 -6.72 -8.25
N CYS A 15 -1.10 -7.64 -7.36
CA CYS A 15 -2.27 -8.47 -7.60
C CYS A 15 -3.54 -7.62 -7.67
N GLN A 16 -4.51 -8.17 -8.38
CA GLN A 16 -5.84 -7.62 -8.42
C GLN A 16 -6.56 -7.95 -7.10
N LEU A 17 -7.29 -6.98 -6.57
CA LEU A 17 -8.21 -7.22 -5.46
C LEU A 17 -9.43 -8.03 -5.93
N SER A 18 -9.87 -8.96 -5.08
CA SER A 18 -11.11 -9.74 -5.29
C SER A 18 -12.36 -8.87 -5.22
N SER A 19 -12.31 -7.79 -4.44
CA SER A 19 -13.40 -6.84 -4.25
C SER A 19 -12.95 -5.40 -4.49
N GLY A 20 -13.92 -4.53 -4.79
CA GLY A 20 -13.71 -3.11 -5.02
C GLY A 20 -13.85 -2.70 -6.47
N HIS A 21 -14.62 -1.63 -6.68
CA HIS A 21 -14.97 -1.15 -8.02
C HIS A 21 -14.12 0.06 -8.42
N ARG A 22 -13.79 0.12 -9.71
CA ARG A 22 -13.35 1.36 -10.36
C ARG A 22 -14.44 1.86 -11.30
N LYS A 23 -14.38 3.15 -11.63
CA LYS A 23 -15.20 3.72 -12.71
C LYS A 23 -15.01 2.90 -14.00
N ARG A 24 -16.07 2.78 -14.80
CA ARG A 24 -16.07 2.04 -16.07
C ARG A 24 -14.89 2.48 -16.96
N GLY A 25 -14.28 1.52 -17.67
CA GLY A 25 -13.14 1.76 -18.59
C GLY A 25 -11.75 1.84 -17.93
N ARG A 26 -11.63 1.73 -16.60
CA ARG A 26 -10.31 1.70 -15.92
C ARG A 26 -9.84 0.25 -15.65
N PRO A 27 -8.53 -0.02 -15.65
CA PRO A 27 -7.99 -1.30 -15.21
C PRO A 27 -8.43 -1.67 -13.79
N ARG A 28 -8.52 -2.97 -13.50
CA ARG A 28 -8.93 -3.50 -12.19
C ARG A 28 -8.05 -2.97 -11.03
N LEU A 29 -8.65 -2.83 -9.84
CA LEU A 29 -8.00 -2.25 -8.66
C LEU A 29 -6.89 -3.19 -8.14
N ARG A 30 -5.69 -2.65 -7.91
CA ARG A 30 -4.55 -3.42 -7.38
C ARG A 30 -4.36 -3.15 -5.89
N PHE A 31 -3.74 -4.10 -5.18
CA PHE A 31 -3.49 -3.98 -3.74
C PHE A 31 -2.71 -2.71 -3.36
N LYS A 32 -1.66 -2.36 -4.12
CA LYS A 32 -0.88 -1.12 -3.91
C LYS A 32 -1.73 0.16 -3.95
N ASP A 33 -2.81 0.16 -4.73
CA ASP A 33 -3.63 1.36 -4.93
C ASP A 33 -4.52 1.61 -3.71
N THR A 34 -4.96 0.54 -3.04
CA THR A 34 -5.66 0.60 -1.76
C THR A 34 -4.75 1.09 -0.64
N ILE A 35 -3.49 0.60 -0.59
CA ILE A 35 -2.49 1.11 0.36
C ILE A 35 -2.31 2.62 0.14
N LYS A 36 -2.09 3.07 -1.10
CA LYS A 36 -1.96 4.51 -1.39
C LYS A 36 -3.18 5.31 -0.97
N ARG A 37 -4.39 4.80 -1.19
CA ARG A 37 -5.64 5.46 -0.77
C ARG A 37 -5.72 5.57 0.75
N ASN A 38 -5.47 4.48 1.47
CA ASN A 38 -5.51 4.46 2.93
C ASN A 38 -4.44 5.37 3.54
N LEU A 39 -3.24 5.44 2.96
CA LEU A 39 -2.20 6.37 3.39
C LEU A 39 -2.64 7.83 3.21
N LYS A 40 -3.27 8.16 2.07
CA LYS A 40 -3.84 9.50 1.86
C LYS A 40 -4.96 9.83 2.83
N LEU A 41 -5.85 8.88 3.12
CA LEU A 41 -6.93 9.06 4.09
C LEU A 41 -6.40 9.31 5.51
N ARG A 42 -5.24 8.76 5.84
CA ARG A 42 -4.56 8.95 7.13
C ARG A 42 -3.63 10.18 7.14
N ASP A 43 -3.73 11.05 6.13
CA ASP A 43 -2.88 12.24 5.91
C ASP A 43 -1.37 11.97 5.92
N ILE A 44 -0.97 10.74 5.54
CA ILE A 44 0.43 10.36 5.45
C ILE A 44 0.92 10.80 4.06
N LYS A 45 1.47 12.02 3.97
CA LYS A 45 2.07 12.57 2.73
C LYS A 45 3.09 11.58 2.16
N THR A 46 2.91 11.24 0.89
CA THR A 46 3.71 10.21 0.21
C THR A 46 5.10 10.71 -0.20
N ASP A 47 5.36 12.01 -0.08
CA ASP A 47 6.59 12.67 -0.52
C ASP A 47 7.75 12.47 0.47
N SER A 48 7.47 12.23 1.76
CA SER A 48 8.47 11.97 2.81
C SER A 48 8.67 10.48 3.11
N ARG A 49 8.64 9.65 2.06
CA ARG A 49 8.61 8.17 2.16
C ARG A 49 9.72 7.52 2.98
N THR A 50 10.87 8.18 3.17
CA THR A 50 12.02 7.58 3.87
C THR A 50 11.99 7.79 5.39
N SER A 51 11.41 8.88 5.89
CA SER A 51 11.39 9.17 7.33
C SER A 51 10.28 8.39 8.07
N LEU A 52 9.12 8.22 7.44
CA LEU A 52 7.97 7.52 8.02
C LEU A 52 8.11 5.99 8.00
N LEU A 53 8.93 5.43 7.09
CA LEU A 53 9.25 4.01 7.11
C LEU A 53 10.10 3.61 8.33
N LYS A 54 10.79 4.57 8.98
CA LYS A 54 11.39 4.35 10.31
C LYS A 54 10.34 4.32 11.43
N GLN A 55 9.14 4.86 11.19
CA GLN A 55 7.97 4.83 12.09
C GLN A 55 6.94 3.74 11.70
N ARG A 56 7.39 2.59 11.17
CA ARG A 56 6.51 1.43 10.90
C ARG A 56 5.77 0.95 12.17
N GLU A 57 6.42 1.07 13.34
CA GLU A 57 5.84 0.82 14.67
C GLU A 57 4.54 1.61 14.89
N LYS A 58 4.55 2.92 14.62
CA LYS A 58 3.35 3.78 14.74
C LYS A 58 2.24 3.38 13.78
N CYS A 59 2.58 2.95 12.55
CA CYS A 59 1.57 2.52 11.59
C CYS A 59 0.90 1.20 11.99
N ARG A 60 1.60 0.31 12.70
CA ARG A 60 1.06 -0.96 13.21
C ARG A 60 0.02 -0.71 14.32
N ALA A 61 0.27 0.29 15.17
CA ALA A 61 -0.63 0.66 16.27
C ALA A 61 -1.98 1.24 15.80
N ILE A 62 -2.04 1.92 14.65
CA ILE A 62 -3.27 2.54 14.13
C ILE A 62 -4.11 1.53 13.30
N VAL A 63 -3.70 0.26 13.21
CA VAL A 63 -4.41 -0.77 12.40
C VAL A 63 -5.11 -1.82 13.29
N ASN A 64 -5.02 -1.71 14.62
CA ASN A 64 -5.90 -2.44 15.55
C ASN A 64 -7.14 -1.62 15.88
#